data_AF-A0A1A8JST3-F1
#
_entry.id   AF-A0A1A8JST3-F1
#
_cell.length_a   1.000
_cell.length_b   1.000
_cell.length_c   1.000
_cell.angle_alpha   90.00
_cell.angle_beta   90.00
_cell.angle_gamma   90.00
#
_symmetry.space_group_name_H-M   'P 1'
#
loop_
_entity.id
_entity.type
_entity.pdbx_description
1 polymer ?
#
loop_
_entity_poly.entity_id
_entity_poly.type
_entity_poly.pdbx_seq_one_letter_code
_entity_poly.pdbx_strand_id
1 'polypeptide(L)'
;LLFLCLAAYLSAGSAMEMNQTSKLLADNLEQCSACDYREHSKLMRLHSIKSQILSILRLEQAPNISRDMIRQLIPKAPPLTQLLDQYDPRVEDEDRATTETIITMATKPIHFTQDELSSCCLFSLSPKIQPKNILSAQLWVHLRPTSTVNTVFLQVCRLSLDKEGNSTRIRVRSLKIDTDAGSSSWQS
;
A
#
# COMPACT_ATOMS: atom_id res chain seq x y z
N LEU A 1 -88.51 20.84 -53.20
CA LEU A 1 -87.61 21.91 -52.72
C LEU A 1 -86.78 21.33 -51.58
N LEU A 2 -85.57 20.84 -51.89
CA LEU A 2 -84.41 20.53 -51.03
C LEU A 2 -83.54 19.52 -51.79
N PHE A 3 -82.54 20.04 -52.51
CA PHE A 3 -81.46 19.28 -53.13
C PHE A 3 -80.31 19.18 -52.13
N LEU A 4 -79.86 17.97 -51.80
CA LEU A 4 -78.65 17.70 -51.03
C LEU A 4 -77.60 17.12 -51.99
N CYS A 5 -76.69 17.97 -52.46
CA CYS A 5 -75.48 17.56 -53.17
C CYS A 5 -74.34 17.36 -52.15
N LEU A 6 -73.84 16.13 -52.02
CA LEU A 6 -72.53 15.87 -51.44
C LEU A 6 -71.46 16.01 -52.53
N ALA A 7 -70.58 17.01 -52.39
CA ALA A 7 -69.33 17.10 -53.13
C ALA A 7 -68.18 16.73 -52.18
N ALA A 8 -67.48 15.65 -52.49
CA ALA A 8 -66.22 15.29 -51.84
C ALA A 8 -65.09 16.10 -52.47
N TYR A 9 -64.37 16.88 -51.67
CA TYR A 9 -63.15 17.57 -52.08
C TYR A 9 -61.93 16.79 -51.59
N LEU A 10 -61.13 16.31 -52.55
CA LEU A 10 -59.73 15.95 -52.36
C LEU A 10 -58.90 17.23 -52.32
N SER A 11 -58.05 17.43 -51.30
CA SER A 11 -56.95 18.38 -51.38
C SER A 11 -55.63 17.72 -50.99
N ALA A 12 -54.66 17.85 -51.90
CA ALA A 12 -53.27 17.50 -51.73
C ALA A 12 -52.59 18.56 -50.83
N GLY A 13 -51.87 18.11 -49.80
CA GLY A 13 -51.05 18.96 -48.94
C GLY A 13 -49.56 18.65 -49.14
N SER A 14 -48.81 19.66 -49.58
CA SER A 14 -47.38 19.64 -49.88
C SER A 14 -46.50 19.38 -48.66
N ALA A 15 -45.46 18.56 -48.85
CA ALA A 15 -44.30 18.49 -47.97
C ALA A 15 -43.45 19.76 -48.11
N MET A 16 -43.13 20.42 -47.00
CA MET A 16 -42.04 21.41 -46.93
C MET A 16 -41.23 21.20 -45.65
N GLU A 17 -39.93 21.34 -45.83
CA GLU A 17 -38.82 20.97 -44.95
C GLU A 17 -38.87 21.61 -43.56
N MET A 18 -38.56 20.81 -42.53
CA MET A 18 -38.13 21.29 -41.22
C MET A 18 -36.69 20.80 -40.99
N ASN A 19 -35.70 21.57 -41.45
CA ASN A 19 -34.27 21.30 -41.21
C ASN A 19 -33.53 22.59 -40.86
N GLN A 20 -33.98 23.31 -39.83
CA GLN A 20 -33.21 24.43 -39.27
C GLN A 20 -33.46 24.68 -37.78
N THR A 21 -33.86 23.66 -37.01
CA THR A 21 -34.10 23.77 -35.56
C THR A 21 -33.42 22.67 -34.74
N SER A 22 -32.45 21.96 -35.32
CA SER A 22 -31.78 20.82 -34.66
C SER A 22 -30.33 21.11 -34.25
N LYS A 23 -29.75 22.24 -34.69
CA LYS A 23 -28.34 22.59 -34.38
C LYS A 23 -28.15 23.47 -33.13
N LEU A 24 -29.21 24.09 -32.61
CA LEU A 24 -29.12 24.95 -31.41
C LEU A 24 -29.58 24.24 -30.12
N LEU A 25 -30.18 23.06 -30.23
CA LEU A 25 -30.61 22.24 -29.08
C LEU A 25 -29.61 21.11 -28.74
N ALA A 26 -28.51 20.98 -29.48
CA ALA A 26 -27.49 19.96 -29.24
C ALA A 26 -26.39 20.42 -28.25
N ASP A 27 -26.21 21.74 -28.08
CA ASP A 27 -25.22 22.30 -27.13
C ASP A 27 -25.79 22.50 -25.71
N ASN A 28 -27.08 22.22 -25.49
CA ASN A 28 -27.78 22.35 -24.21
C ASN A 28 -28.52 21.06 -23.82
N LEU A 29 -28.01 19.89 -24.20
CA LEU A 29 -28.44 18.63 -23.60
C LEU A 29 -27.82 18.48 -22.20
N GLU A 30 -28.37 19.32 -21.33
CA GLU A 30 -28.65 19.13 -19.90
C GLU A 30 -27.51 18.66 -18.99
N GLN A 31 -26.98 19.62 -18.23
CA GLN A 31 -26.49 19.40 -16.87
C GLN A 31 -27.53 18.57 -16.09
N CYS A 32 -27.29 17.26 -15.99
CA CYS A 32 -28.11 16.37 -15.18
C CYS A 32 -27.87 16.70 -13.70
N SER A 33 -28.73 17.53 -13.10
CA SER A 33 -28.61 17.96 -11.70
C SER A 33 -28.59 16.79 -10.70
N ALA A 34 -29.31 15.70 -11.01
CA ALA A 34 -29.26 14.46 -10.22
C ALA A 34 -27.91 13.73 -10.35
N CYS A 35 -27.25 13.83 -11.50
CA CYS A 35 -25.92 13.28 -11.74
C CYS A 35 -24.87 14.12 -11.01
N ASP A 36 -24.98 15.45 -11.07
CA ASP A 36 -24.13 16.38 -10.34
C ASP A 36 -24.26 16.18 -8.82
N TYR A 37 -25.48 15.98 -8.31
CA TYR A 37 -25.70 15.66 -6.90
C TYR A 37 -25.08 14.32 -6.51
N ARG A 38 -25.22 13.28 -7.35
CA ARG A 38 -24.59 11.97 -7.11
C ARG A 38 -23.06 12.06 -7.13
N GLU A 39 -22.50 12.85 -8.05
CA GLU A 39 -21.07 13.10 -8.12
C GLU A 39 -20.58 13.86 -6.88
N HIS A 40 -21.30 14.90 -6.47
CA HIS A 40 -21.00 15.64 -5.25
C HIS A 40 -21.08 14.75 -3.99
N SER A 41 -22.12 13.92 -3.87
CA SER A 41 -22.27 12.96 -2.76
C SER A 41 -21.11 11.94 -2.74
N LYS A 42 -20.73 11.42 -3.91
CA LYS A 42 -19.57 10.53 -4.06
C LYS A 42 -18.29 11.22 -3.62
N LEU A 43 -18.04 12.46 -4.04
CA LEU A 43 -16.85 13.23 -3.66
C LEU A 43 -16.81 13.48 -2.14
N MET A 44 -17.95 13.83 -1.54
CA MET A 44 -18.07 14.01 -0.08
C MET A 44 -17.80 12.70 0.67
N ARG A 45 -18.33 11.57 0.17
CA ARG A 45 -18.07 10.24 0.74
C ARG A 45 -16.59 9.86 0.60
N LEU A 46 -15.96 10.12 -0.54
CA LEU A 46 -14.52 9.88 -0.74
C LEU A 46 -13.67 10.72 0.20
N HIS A 47 -14.02 11.99 0.40
CA HIS A 47 -13.33 12.86 1.36
C HIS A 47 -13.46 12.34 2.79
N SER A 48 -14.66 11.90 3.18
CA SER A 48 -14.91 11.29 4.49
C SER A 48 -14.09 10.01 4.68
N ILE A 49 -14.10 9.10 3.70
CA ILE A 49 -13.29 7.86 3.74
C ILE A 49 -11.81 8.19 3.87
N LYS A 50 -11.29 9.13 3.06
CA LYS A 50 -9.88 9.54 3.12
C LYS A 50 -9.50 10.05 4.51
N SER A 51 -10.32 10.93 5.10
CA SER A 51 -10.08 11.45 6.44
C SER A 51 -10.18 10.37 7.52
N GLN A 52 -11.14 9.44 7.39
CA GLN A 52 -11.33 8.34 8.33
C GLN A 52 -10.13 7.39 8.31
N ILE A 53 -9.65 6.98 7.13
CA ILE A 53 -8.46 6.12 7.00
C ILE A 53 -7.24 6.78 7.66
N LEU A 54 -6.98 8.06 7.38
CA LEU A 54 -5.86 8.78 7.97
C LEU A 54 -5.98 8.88 9.50
N SER A 55 -7.19 9.13 10.01
CA SER A 55 -7.46 9.17 11.44
C SER A 55 -7.23 7.83 12.13
N ILE A 56 -7.76 6.74 11.56
CA ILE A 56 -7.61 5.37 12.08
C ILE A 56 -6.13 4.97 12.11
N LEU A 57 -5.39 5.27 11.04
CA LEU A 57 -3.96 5.01 10.95
C LEU A 57 -3.09 6.00 11.74
N ARG A 58 -3.70 7.02 12.34
CA ARG A 58 -3.03 8.10 13.10
C ARG A 58 -1.97 8.83 12.27
N LEU A 59 -2.30 9.11 11.02
CA LEU A 59 -1.47 9.86 10.07
C LEU A 59 -2.10 11.23 9.82
N GLU A 60 -1.29 12.29 9.85
CA GLU A 60 -1.74 13.64 9.49
C GLU A 60 -1.98 13.77 7.98
N GLN A 61 -1.11 13.14 7.19
CA GLN A 61 -1.17 13.14 5.73
C GLN A 61 -0.78 11.78 5.16
N ALA A 62 -1.24 11.50 3.94
CA ALA A 62 -0.82 10.30 3.22
C ALA A 62 0.71 10.33 2.98
N PRO A 63 1.43 9.22 3.20
CA PRO A 63 2.85 9.15 2.91
C PRO A 63 3.14 9.44 1.43
N ASN A 64 4.06 10.36 1.16
CA ASN A 64 4.44 10.71 -0.21
C ASN A 64 5.48 9.71 -0.74
N ILE A 65 5.01 8.58 -1.27
CA ILE A 65 5.86 7.49 -1.76
C ILE A 65 5.40 7.06 -3.15
N SER A 66 6.32 7.05 -4.12
CA SER A 66 6.03 6.61 -5.49
C SER A 66 6.01 5.08 -5.61
N ARG A 67 5.36 4.55 -6.65
CA ARG A 67 5.34 3.11 -6.93
C ARG A 67 6.75 2.51 -7.08
N ASP A 68 7.68 3.25 -7.66
CA ASP A 68 9.06 2.77 -7.83
C ASP A 68 9.85 2.81 -6.52
N MET A 69 9.63 3.83 -5.67
CA MET A 69 10.15 3.81 -4.29
C MET A 69 9.60 2.61 -3.51
N ILE A 70 8.31 2.28 -3.62
CA ILE A 70 7.71 1.12 -2.94
C ILE A 70 8.46 -0.17 -3.31
N ARG A 71 8.78 -0.37 -4.60
CA ARG A 71 9.51 -1.56 -5.06
C ARG A 71 10.94 -1.64 -4.51
N GLN A 72 11.56 -0.51 -4.23
CA GLN A 72 12.92 -0.45 -3.65
C GLN A 72 12.90 -0.59 -2.13
N LEU A 73 11.89 0.00 -1.47
CA LEU A 73 11.82 0.09 -0.01
C LEU A 73 11.19 -1.14 0.63
N ILE A 74 10.27 -1.82 -0.05
CA ILE A 74 9.58 -2.99 0.49
C ILE A 74 10.46 -4.24 0.29
N PRO A 75 10.96 -4.86 1.38
CA PRO A 75 11.80 -6.05 1.28
C PRO A 75 10.95 -7.25 0.86
N LYS A 76 11.49 -8.10 -0.03
CA LYS A 76 10.92 -9.41 -0.36
C LYS A 76 11.30 -10.45 0.69
N ALA A 77 10.99 -10.16 1.95
CA ALA A 77 11.31 -11.00 3.09
C ALA A 77 10.13 -11.92 3.43
N PRO A 78 10.39 -13.18 3.87
CA PRO A 78 9.35 -14.12 4.31
C PRO A 78 8.31 -13.56 5.29
N PRO A 79 8.67 -12.77 6.33
CA PRO A 79 7.67 -12.26 7.25
C PRO A 79 6.66 -11.33 6.56
N LEU A 80 7.07 -10.60 5.51
CA LEU A 80 6.14 -9.75 4.78
C LEU A 80 5.22 -10.57 3.87
N THR A 81 5.76 -11.58 3.17
CA THR A 81 4.93 -12.44 2.31
C THR A 81 3.91 -13.22 3.14
N GLN A 82 4.30 -13.75 4.30
CA GLN A 82 3.37 -14.44 5.20
C GLN A 82 2.22 -13.53 5.66
N LEU A 83 2.51 -12.25 5.96
CA LEU A 83 1.47 -11.28 6.28
C LEU A 83 0.54 -11.08 5.07
N LEU A 84 1.08 -10.88 3.87
CA LEU A 84 0.28 -10.67 2.66
C LEU A 84 -0.61 -11.88 2.33
N ASP A 85 -0.10 -13.10 2.53
CA ASP A 85 -0.82 -14.35 2.28
C ASP A 85 -1.95 -14.60 3.31
N GLN A 86 -1.84 -14.02 4.51
CA GLN A 86 -2.82 -14.19 5.59
C GLN A 86 -4.08 -13.33 5.41
N TYR A 87 -4.03 -12.27 4.60
CA TYR A 87 -5.18 -11.41 4.35
C TYR A 87 -6.13 -12.02 3.30
N ASP A 88 -7.02 -12.91 3.75
CA ASP A 88 -8.30 -13.25 3.08
C ASP A 88 -9.35 -12.19 3.51
N PRO A 89 -10.11 -11.52 2.62
CA PRO A 89 -10.83 -10.26 2.92
C PRO A 89 -12.10 -10.42 3.77
N ARG A 90 -12.10 -11.30 4.76
CA ARG A 90 -13.16 -11.40 5.77
C ARG A 90 -12.88 -10.37 6.86
N VAL A 91 -13.44 -9.18 6.68
CA VAL A 91 -13.30 -8.04 7.59
C VAL A 91 -14.26 -8.21 8.75
N GLU A 92 -13.73 -8.30 9.98
CA GLU A 92 -14.51 -8.05 11.20
C GLU A 92 -14.62 -6.52 11.43
N ASP A 93 -15.77 -6.08 11.93
CA ASP A 93 -16.22 -4.68 11.96
C ASP A 93 -15.61 -3.89 13.14
N GLU A 94 -14.27 -3.85 13.23
CA GLU A 94 -13.55 -3.03 14.23
C GLU A 94 -13.21 -1.63 13.70
N ASP A 95 -13.71 -0.59 14.39
CA ASP A 95 -13.48 0.83 14.09
C ASP A 95 -12.03 1.32 14.34
N ARG A 96 -11.11 0.44 14.76
CA ARG A 96 -9.72 0.80 15.09
C ARG A 96 -8.74 -0.16 14.43
N ALA A 97 -7.67 0.39 13.86
CA ALA A 97 -6.55 -0.40 13.39
C ALA A 97 -5.76 -0.94 14.60
N THR A 98 -5.63 -2.26 14.66
CA THR A 98 -4.78 -2.96 15.63
C THR A 98 -3.43 -3.28 14.98
N THR A 99 -2.33 -2.96 15.65
CA THR A 99 -0.99 -3.33 15.19
C THR A 99 -0.70 -4.79 15.54
N GLU A 100 -0.66 -5.65 14.53
CA GLU A 100 -0.40 -7.08 14.71
C GLU A 100 1.09 -7.41 14.62
N THR A 101 1.78 -6.89 13.60
CA THR A 101 3.21 -7.17 13.35
C THR A 101 3.96 -5.90 12.95
N ILE A 102 5.19 -5.74 13.45
CA ILE A 102 6.08 -4.61 13.15
C ILE A 102 7.33 -5.15 12.46
N ILE A 103 7.59 -4.70 11.23
CA ILE A 103 8.81 -5.03 10.49
C ILE A 103 9.71 -3.79 10.48
N THR A 104 10.89 -3.90 11.08
CA THR A 104 11.90 -2.84 11.12
C THR A 104 13.16 -3.28 10.38
N MET A 105 13.66 -2.41 9.51
CA MET A 105 14.91 -2.63 8.80
C MET A 105 16.09 -2.09 9.60
N ALA A 106 17.26 -2.70 9.41
CA ALA A 106 18.49 -2.21 10.01
C ALA A 106 18.85 -0.83 9.45
N THR A 107 19.16 0.11 10.34
CA THR A 107 19.68 1.43 9.98
C THR A 107 21.19 1.40 9.98
N LYS A 108 21.81 1.99 8.95
CA LYS A 108 23.27 2.18 8.92
C LYS A 108 23.65 3.30 9.90
N PRO A 109 24.59 3.08 10.83
CA PRO A 109 25.06 4.14 11.73
C PRO A 109 25.77 5.25 10.95
N ILE A 110 25.49 6.51 11.28
CA ILE A 110 25.99 7.69 10.54
C ILE A 110 27.43 8.08 10.96
N HIS A 111 27.86 7.73 12.19
CA HIS A 111 29.14 8.18 12.76
C HIS A 111 29.81 7.13 13.66
N PHE A 112 30.39 6.09 13.08
CA PHE A 112 31.30 5.21 13.81
C PHE A 112 32.57 4.98 12.99
N THR A 113 33.72 4.93 13.66
CA THR A 113 35.02 4.67 13.04
C THR A 113 35.00 3.31 12.32
N GLN A 114 35.62 3.29 11.14
CA GLN A 114 35.37 2.34 10.07
C GLN A 114 35.72 0.87 10.36
N ASP A 115 36.43 0.58 11.45
CA ASP A 115 36.96 -0.75 11.74
C ASP A 115 36.12 -1.60 12.72
N GLU A 116 35.34 -1.01 13.63
CA GLU A 116 34.62 -1.80 14.66
C GLU A 116 33.13 -2.01 14.37
N LEU A 117 32.52 -1.16 13.53
CA LEU A 117 31.06 -1.16 13.25
C LEU A 117 30.68 -1.36 11.78
N SER A 118 31.65 -1.63 10.91
CA SER A 118 31.41 -1.89 9.47
C SER A 118 30.53 -3.11 9.18
N SER A 119 30.21 -3.93 10.20
CA SER A 119 29.26 -5.05 10.12
C SER A 119 28.04 -4.95 11.05
N CYS A 120 27.77 -3.79 11.66
CA CYS A 120 26.73 -3.67 12.70
C CYS A 120 25.38 -3.22 12.14
N CYS A 121 24.31 -3.91 12.51
CA CYS A 121 22.93 -3.54 12.21
C CYS A 121 22.29 -2.91 13.46
N LEU A 122 21.90 -1.64 13.37
CA LEU A 122 21.16 -0.98 14.45
C LEU A 122 19.67 -0.98 14.12
N PHE A 123 18.86 -1.46 15.07
CA PHE A 123 17.41 -1.47 14.94
C PHE A 123 16.81 -0.43 15.87
N SER A 124 16.08 0.52 15.31
CA SER A 124 15.33 1.51 16.08
C SER A 124 13.85 1.12 16.06
N LEU A 125 13.29 0.91 17.24
CA LEU A 125 11.87 0.64 17.45
C LEU A 125 11.22 1.86 18.10
N SER A 126 9.95 2.11 17.78
CA SER A 126 9.21 3.20 18.40
C SER A 126 9.15 3.01 19.92
N PRO A 127 9.43 4.05 20.73
CA PRO A 127 9.33 3.95 22.19
C PRO A 127 7.89 3.73 22.68
N LYS A 128 6.90 3.89 21.78
CA LYS A 128 5.48 3.57 22.06
C LYS A 128 5.24 2.07 22.23
N ILE A 129 6.14 1.22 21.74
CA ILE A 129 6.05 -0.24 21.85
C ILE A 129 6.47 -0.62 23.27
N GLN A 130 5.53 -1.15 24.04
CA GLN A 130 5.80 -1.63 25.39
C GLN A 130 6.31 -3.09 25.32
N PRO A 131 7.44 -3.45 25.97
CA PRO A 131 8.00 -4.80 25.89
C PRO A 131 7.04 -5.93 26.27
N LYS A 132 6.14 -5.67 27.24
CA LYS A 132 5.12 -6.64 27.69
C LYS A 132 4.07 -7.00 26.62
N ASN A 133 3.94 -6.18 25.58
CA ASN A 133 3.00 -6.42 24.48
C ASN A 133 3.65 -7.22 23.33
N ILE A 134 4.94 -7.55 23.44
CA ILE A 134 5.67 -8.30 22.42
C ILE A 134 5.45 -9.79 22.65
N LEU A 135 4.71 -10.44 21.75
CA LEU A 135 4.47 -11.89 21.81
C LEU A 135 5.67 -12.69 21.27
N SER A 136 6.32 -12.19 20.21
CA SER A 136 7.51 -12.81 19.62
C SER A 136 8.37 -11.78 18.89
N ALA A 137 9.66 -12.08 18.73
CA ALA A 137 10.59 -11.28 17.95
C ALA A 137 11.57 -12.21 17.19
N GLN A 138 11.74 -11.97 15.89
CA GLN A 138 12.61 -12.76 15.02
C GLN A 138 13.50 -11.83 14.21
N LEU A 139 14.77 -12.22 14.04
CA LEU A 139 15.72 -11.53 13.18
C LEU A 139 15.86 -12.31 11.88
N TRP A 140 15.47 -11.70 10.76
CA TRP A 140 15.60 -12.30 9.45
C TRP A 140 16.87 -11.82 8.74
N VAL A 141 17.68 -12.76 8.23
CA VAL A 141 18.92 -12.51 7.50
C VAL A 141 18.82 -13.11 6.11
N HIS A 142 19.11 -12.30 5.09
CA HIS A 142 19.17 -12.76 3.70
C HIS A 142 20.60 -13.15 3.32
N LEU A 143 20.77 -14.40 2.91
CA LEU A 143 22.01 -14.90 2.32
C LEU A 143 21.94 -14.73 0.81
N ARG A 144 22.88 -13.93 0.29
CA ARG A 144 23.03 -13.71 -1.16
C ARG A 144 23.55 -14.98 -1.84
N PRO A 145 23.17 -15.21 -3.10
CA PRO A 145 23.63 -16.38 -3.84
C PRO A 145 25.14 -16.32 -4.06
N THR A 146 25.80 -17.46 -3.88
CA THR A 146 27.23 -17.66 -4.15
C THR A 146 27.43 -18.43 -5.45
N SER A 147 28.52 -18.16 -6.16
CA SER A 147 28.86 -18.87 -7.41
C SER A 147 29.25 -20.33 -7.18
N THR A 148 29.66 -20.68 -5.96
CA THR A 148 30.09 -22.03 -5.57
C THR A 148 29.27 -22.55 -4.40
N VAL A 149 29.19 -23.88 -4.30
CA VAL A 149 28.60 -24.58 -3.15
C VAL A 149 29.51 -24.34 -1.95
N ASN A 150 29.00 -23.64 -0.94
CA ASN A 150 29.76 -23.25 0.24
C ASN A 150 28.96 -23.52 1.51
N THR A 151 29.66 -23.83 2.60
CA THR A 151 29.09 -23.78 3.95
C THR A 151 29.29 -22.39 4.52
N VAL A 152 28.21 -21.71 4.89
CA VAL A 152 28.20 -20.41 5.56
C VAL A 152 27.96 -20.61 7.06
N PHE A 153 28.83 -20.03 7.88
CA PHE A 153 28.64 -19.93 9.32
C PHE A 153 28.08 -18.55 9.67
N LEU A 154 26.79 -18.50 9.97
CA LEU A 154 26.14 -17.27 10.42
C LEU A 154 26.26 -17.17 11.94
N GLN A 155 26.83 -16.08 12.42
CA GLN A 155 26.90 -15.76 13.85
C GLN A 155 26.19 -14.44 14.14
N VAL A 156 25.18 -14.48 15.00
CA VAL A 156 24.44 -13.32 15.46
C VAL A 156 24.93 -12.97 16.85
N CYS A 157 25.39 -11.73 17.03
CA CYS A 157 25.85 -11.20 18.30
C CYS A 157 25.10 -9.91 18.65
N ARG A 158 24.82 -9.71 19.93
CA ARG A 158 24.38 -8.45 20.49
C ARG A 158 25.60 -7.63 20.89
N LEU A 159 25.67 -6.38 20.46
CA LEU A 159 26.60 -5.42 21.04
C LEU A 159 26.02 -4.88 22.35
N SER A 160 26.80 -4.98 23.42
CA SER A 160 26.63 -4.21 24.65
C SER A 160 27.75 -3.18 24.74
N LEU A 161 27.41 -1.93 25.04
CA LEU A 161 28.41 -0.94 25.44
C LEU A 161 28.53 -0.99 26.96
N ASP A 162 29.76 -1.04 27.46
CA ASP A 162 30.00 -0.83 28.89
C ASP A 162 29.94 0.66 29.24
N LYS A 163 30.02 0.97 30.54
CA LYS A 163 30.01 2.35 31.04
C LYS A 163 31.26 3.16 30.66
N GLU A 164 32.30 2.50 30.19
CA GLU A 164 33.62 3.04 29.87
C GLU A 164 33.82 3.24 28.35
N GLY A 165 32.81 2.87 27.55
CA GLY A 165 32.81 3.02 26.09
C GLY A 165 33.34 1.81 25.32
N ASN A 166 33.74 0.74 26.01
CA ASN A 166 34.18 -0.48 25.34
C ASN A 166 32.98 -1.28 24.84
N SER A 167 33.06 -1.74 23.59
CA SER A 167 32.03 -2.59 23.00
C SER A 167 32.31 -4.07 23.32
N THR A 168 31.37 -4.72 23.97
CA THR A 168 31.38 -6.17 24.21
C THR A 168 30.38 -6.85 23.27
N ARG A 169 30.82 -7.92 22.61
CA ARG A 169 29.97 -8.72 21.72
C ARG A 169 29.52 -9.99 22.43
N ILE A 170 28.22 -10.12 22.67
CA ILE A 170 27.61 -11.30 23.30
C ILE A 170 26.96 -12.14 22.20
N ARG A 171 27.40 -13.40 22.06
CA ARG A 171 26.83 -14.33 21.06
C ARG A 171 25.38 -14.67 21.42
N VAL A 172 24.47 -14.46 20.47
CA VAL A 172 23.04 -14.78 20.60
C VAL A 172 22.74 -16.11 19.92
N ARG A 173 23.23 -16.31 18.69
CA ARG A 173 22.96 -17.52 17.91
C ARG A 173 24.09 -17.82 16.93
N SER A 174 24.28 -19.09 16.58
CA SER A 174 25.00 -19.43 15.34
C SER A 174 24.36 -20.58 14.61
N LEU A 175 24.50 -20.54 13.29
CA LEU A 175 23.94 -21.49 12.36
C LEU A 175 25.02 -21.87 11.35
N LYS A 176 25.09 -23.16 11.03
CA LYS A 176 25.85 -23.69 9.90
C LYS A 176 24.85 -23.94 8.78
N ILE A 177 25.07 -23.35 7.62
CA ILE A 177 24.13 -23.36 6.50
C ILE A 177 24.89 -23.80 5.26
N ASP A 178 24.46 -24.90 4.67
CA ASP A 178 25.00 -25.37 3.40
C ASP A 178 24.22 -24.67 2.26
N THR A 179 24.95 -23.99 1.37
CA THR A 179 24.38 -23.18 0.30
C THR A 179 24.73 -23.77 -1.05
N ASP A 180 23.70 -23.99 -1.87
CA ASP A 180 23.86 -24.43 -3.25
C ASP A 180 24.30 -23.28 -4.17
N ALA A 181 25.02 -23.60 -5.23
CA ALA A 181 25.45 -22.62 -6.21
C ALA A 181 24.25 -21.89 -6.83
N GLY A 182 24.27 -20.56 -6.78
CA GLY A 182 23.21 -19.70 -7.33
C GLY A 182 21.95 -19.57 -6.45
N SER A 183 21.89 -20.22 -5.29
CA SER A 183 20.71 -20.17 -4.41
C SER A 183 20.81 -19.06 -3.37
N SER A 184 19.76 -18.25 -3.24
CA SER A 184 19.58 -17.28 -2.15
C SER A 184 18.62 -17.84 -1.11
N SER A 185 18.84 -17.56 0.17
CA SER A 185 17.94 -18.02 1.23
C SER A 185 17.73 -17.00 2.33
N TRP A 186 16.61 -17.14 3.03
CA TRP A 186 16.28 -16.36 4.22
C TRP A 186 16.37 -17.24 5.46
N GLN A 187 16.96 -16.69 6.52
CA GLN A 187 17.23 -17.40 7.77
C GLN A 187 16.70 -16.57 8.94
N SER A 188 16.07 -17.22 9.91
CA SER A 188 15.53 -16.61 11.14
C SER A 188 16.09 -17.25 12.39
#